data_AF-A0A657M3E8-F1
#
_entry.id   AF-A0A657M3E8-F1
#
_cell.length_a   1.000
_cell.length_b   1.000
_cell.length_c   1.000
_cell.angle_alpha   90.00
_cell.angle_beta   90.00
_cell.angle_gamma   90.00
#
_symmetry.space_group_name_H-M   'P 1'
#
loop_
_entity.id
_entity.type
_entity.pdbx_description
1 polymer ?
#
loop_
_entity_poly.entity_id
_entity_poly.type
_entity_poly.pdbx_seq_one_letter_code
_entity_poly.pdbx_strand_id
1 'polypeptide(L)' 'MTFITDLFIKLFSLILETVGTLASYNVCGGYFDEPEVPKELTDLNR' A
#
# COMPACT_ATOMS: atom_id res chain seq x y z
N MET A 1 29.39 -8.56 -15.38
CA MET A 1 28.19 -9.24 -14.85
C MET A 1 27.70 -10.19 -15.93
N THR A 2 27.43 -11.45 -15.61
CA THR A 2 27.08 -12.46 -16.61
C THR A 2 25.62 -12.28 -17.07
N PHE A 3 25.29 -12.68 -18.30
CA PHE A 3 23.93 -12.56 -18.86
C PHE A 3 22.84 -13.16 -17.95
N ILE A 4 23.17 -14.27 -17.28
CA ILE A 4 22.29 -14.96 -16.33
C ILE A 4 22.04 -14.11 -15.07
N THR A 5 23.06 -13.40 -14.57
CA THR A 5 22.88 -12.52 -13.41
C THR A 5 21.99 -11.31 -13.74
N ASP A 6 22.09 -10.76 -14.95
CA ASP A 6 21.24 -9.63 -15.38
C ASP A 6 19.77 -10.06 -15.54
N LEU A 7 19.53 -11.25 -16.08
CA LEU A 7 18.18 -11.82 -16.20
C LEU A 7 17.55 -12.08 -14.83
N PHE A 8 18.33 -12.62 -13.89
CA PHE A 8 17.87 -12.89 -12.52
C PHE A 8 17.51 -11.59 -11.77
N ILE A 9 18.36 -10.57 -11.86
CA ILE A 9 18.11 -9.27 -11.23
C ILE A 9 16.85 -8.63 -11.81
N LYS A 10 16.66 -8.68 -13.15
CA LYS A 10 15.46 -8.14 -13.81
C LYS A 10 14.17 -8.84 -13.40
N LEU A 11 14.21 -10.16 -13.25
CA LEU A 11 13.05 -10.92 -12.78
C LEU A 11 12.69 -10.51 -11.34
N PHE A 12 13.70 -10.39 -10.48
CA PHE A 12 13.49 -10.01 -9.09
C PHE A 12 12.98 -8.57 -8.96
N SER A 13 13.53 -7.63 -9.73
CA SER A 13 13.05 -6.25 -9.75
C SER A 13 11.59 -6.14 -10.19
N LEU A 14 11.16 -6.93 -11.20
CA LEU A 14 9.78 -6.95 -11.65
C LEU A 14 8.83 -7.44 -10.55
N ILE A 15 9.21 -8.49 -9.83
CA ILE A 15 8.42 -9.01 -8.70
C ILE A 15 8.29 -7.95 -7.60
N LEU A 16 9.40 -7.33 -7.18
CA LEU A 16 9.37 -6.29 -6.15
C LEU A 16 8.57 -5.05 -6.57
N GLU A 17 8.63 -4.67 -7.84
CA GLU A 17 7.84 -3.56 -8.39
C GLU A 17 6.34 -3.86 -8.35
N THR A 18 5.93 -5.07 -8.72
CA THR A 18 4.51 -5.48 -8.63
C THR A 18 4.01 -5.54 -7.19
N VAL A 19 4.84 -6.01 -6.25
CA VAL A 19 4.48 -6.03 -4.83
C VAL A 19 4.42 -4.61 -4.25
N GLY A 20 5.39 -3.74 -4.58
CA GLY A 20 5.41 -2.35 -4.13
C GLY A 20 4.25 -1.53 -4.67
N THR A 21 3.86 -1.75 -5.93
CA THR A 21 2.69 -1.07 -6.53
C THR A 21 1.38 -1.52 -5.89
N LEU A 22 1.19 -2.82 -5.62
CA LEU A 22 0.02 -3.31 -4.89
C LEU A 22 -0.01 -2.86 -3.42
N ALA A 23 1.15 -2.80 -2.76
CA ALA A 23 1.26 -2.31 -1.38
C ALA A 23 1.10 -0.78 -1.27
N SER A 24 1.37 -0.04 -2.35
CA SER A 24 1.10 1.40 -2.43
C SER A 24 -0.39 1.73 -2.56
N TYR A 25 -1.22 0.74 -2.89
CA TYR A 25 -2.66 0.91 -2.87
C TYR A 25 -3.10 1.13 -1.43
N ASN A 26 -3.62 2.32 -1.15
CA ASN A 26 -3.92 2.80 0.19
C ASN A 26 -4.89 1.84 0.89
N VAL A 27 -4.37 1.06 1.84
CA VAL A 27 -5.15 0.09 2.61
C VAL A 27 -6.11 0.81 3.56
N CYS A 28 -5.77 2.04 3.98
CA CYS A 28 -6.48 2.85 4.96
C CYS A 28 -7.77 3.49 4.45
N GLY A 29 -8.56 2.76 3.65
CA GLY A 29 -9.89 3.16 3.20
C GLY A 29 -10.97 2.14 3.58
N GLY A 30 -10.60 1.09 4.31
CA GLY A 30 -11.52 0.06 4.78
C GLY A 30 -12.32 0.54 5.99
N TYR A 31 -13.57 0.06 6.10
CA TYR A 31 -14.44 0.26 7.28
C TYR A 31 -13.81 -0.16 8.62
N PHE A 32 -12.73 -0.97 8.58
CA PHE A 32 -12.03 -1.48 9.75
C PHE A 32 -10.71 -0.77 10.09
N ASP A 33 -10.20 0.11 9.23
CA ASP A 33 -8.90 0.77 9.44
C ASP A 33 -9.02 2.03 10.30
N GLU A 34 -10.18 2.70 10.27
CA GLU A 34 -10.45 3.88 11.09
C GLU A 34 -11.64 3.62 12.02
N PRO A 35 -11.50 3.81 13.35
CA PRO A 35 -12.64 3.78 14.25
C PRO A 35 -13.61 4.91 13.87
N GLU A 36 -14.91 4.63 13.91
CA GLU A 36 -15.93 5.65 13.66
C GLU A 36 -15.74 6.85 14.59
N VAL A 37 -15.65 8.06 14.00
CA VAL A 37 -15.47 9.27 14.80
C VAL A 37 -16.71 9.48 15.66
N PRO A 38 -16.57 9.63 16.99
CA PRO A 38 -17.72 9.80 17.87
C PRO A 38 -18.48 11.08 17.51
N LYS A 39 -19.82 10.98 17.53
CA LYS A 39 -20.73 12.06 17.14
C LYS A 39 -20.50 13.35 17.96
N GLU A 40 -20.07 13.23 19.21
CA GLU A 40 -19.74 14.35 20.10
C GLU A 40 -18.63 15.25 19.58
N LEU A 41 -17.70 14.70 18.78
CA LEU A 41 -16.61 15.47 18.14
C LEU A 41 -17.00 15.99 16.75
N THR A 42 -17.99 15.36 16.11
CA THR A 42 -18.45 15.72 14.75
C THR A 42 -19.52 16.81 14.79
N ASP A 43 -20.31 16.86 15.86
CA ASP A 43 -21.40 17.83 16.06
C ASP A 43 -20.91 19.11 16.77
N LEU A 44 -19.86 19.73 16.23
CA LEU A 44 -19.22 20.93 16.81
C LEU A 44 -20.02 22.23 16.57
N ASN A 45 -21.22 22.15 16.00
CA ASN A 45 -22.09 23.31 15.77
C ASN A 45 -23.31 23.23 16.70
N ARG A 46 -23.15 23.75 17.92
CA ARG A 46 -24.25 24.14 18.77
C ARG A 46 -24.05 25.54 19.35
#